data_AF-A0A9W2WDC1-F1
#
_entry.id   AF-A0A9W2WDC1-F1
#
_cell.length_a   1.000
_cell.length_b   1.000
_cell.length_c   1.000
_cell.angle_alpha   90.00
_cell.angle_beta   90.00
_cell.angle_gamma   90.00
#
_symmetry.space_group_name_H-M   'P 1'
#
loop_
_entity.id
_entity.type
_entity.pdbx_description
1 polymer ?
#
loop_
_entity_poly.entity_id
_entity_poly.type
_entity_poly.pdbx_seq_one_letter_code
_entity_poly.pdbx_strand_id
1 'polypeptide(L)'
;MDHGPSRSAACGILPDRGTNPCPLHRQDTVANLSSGPEPPFFKDLMTPLIPNTVDRAPVGTTFGDVLQPANPQYRVGEVVEVTFVGANPKNSAENRTHQTFLTVEKYEATSATWKIMHNDASWETRFYWHKGLLGHSNATIQWHIPDTAQPGTYRIRYFGHNRKQDFLKPAVILSFESTPSTFDVVTTW
;
A
#
# COMPACT_ATOMS: atom_id res chain seq x y z
N MET A 1 -3.84 -18.45 47.66
CA MET A 1 -3.54 -17.13 48.23
C MET A 1 -3.78 -16.14 47.10
N ASP A 2 -5.02 -15.89 46.70
CA ASP A 2 -6.18 -15.37 47.46
C ASP A 2 -6.36 -13.89 47.11
N HIS A 3 -7.58 -13.50 46.71
CA HIS A 3 -7.89 -12.19 46.15
C HIS A 3 -8.81 -11.42 47.09
N GLY A 4 -8.50 -10.15 47.32
CA GLY A 4 -9.46 -9.22 47.87
C GLY A 4 -9.05 -7.76 47.72
N PRO A 5 -9.91 -6.80 48.11
CA PRO A 5 -11.29 -7.03 48.57
C PRO A 5 -12.36 -6.19 47.84
N SER A 6 -13.61 -6.61 48.07
CA SER A 6 -14.86 -5.83 48.08
C SER A 6 -14.80 -4.30 47.86
N ARG A 7 -15.76 -3.81 47.07
CA ARG A 7 -16.60 -2.66 47.47
C ARG A 7 -18.03 -2.83 46.97
N SER A 8 -18.95 -3.10 47.88
CA SER A 8 -20.40 -3.05 47.65
C SER A 8 -20.90 -1.61 47.76
N ALA A 9 -21.85 -1.23 46.90
CA ALA A 9 -22.64 -0.02 47.02
C ALA A 9 -24.12 -0.43 47.04
N ALA A 10 -24.76 -0.33 48.21
CA ALA A 10 -26.15 -0.73 48.38
C ALA A 10 -27.11 0.41 48.03
N CYS A 11 -28.16 0.11 47.27
CA CYS A 11 -29.40 0.88 47.25
C CYS A 11 -30.51 -0.04 47.77
N GLY A 12 -31.13 0.34 48.89
CA GLY A 12 -32.18 -0.47 49.55
C GLY A 12 -33.58 0.06 49.27
N ILE A 13 -34.59 -0.75 49.58
CA ILE A 13 -36.01 -0.38 49.69
C ILE A 13 -36.67 -1.35 50.70
N LEU A 14 -37.77 -0.92 51.33
CA LEU A 14 -38.49 -1.68 52.36
C LEU A 14 -39.23 -2.91 51.79
N PRO A 15 -39.58 -3.89 52.64
CA PRO A 15 -40.34 -5.07 52.23
C PRO A 15 -41.86 -4.83 52.24
N ASP A 16 -42.58 -5.55 51.38
CA ASP A 16 -43.87 -6.13 51.76
C ASP A 16 -44.02 -7.54 51.14
N ARG A 17 -45.00 -8.30 51.63
CA ARG A 17 -45.09 -9.76 51.46
C ARG A 17 -46.06 -10.20 50.36
N GLY A 18 -45.61 -11.18 49.58
CA GLY A 18 -46.50 -12.24 49.07
C GLY A 18 -46.98 -12.10 47.63
N THR A 19 -46.21 -12.66 46.69
CA THR A 19 -46.76 -13.34 45.51
C THR A 19 -45.70 -14.29 44.92
N ASN A 20 -46.14 -15.23 44.06
CA ASN A 20 -45.31 -16.33 43.59
C ASN A 20 -44.15 -15.86 42.68
N PRO A 21 -42.89 -16.24 42.95
CA PRO A 21 -41.79 -16.00 42.01
C PRO A 21 -41.81 -17.05 40.90
N CYS A 22 -42.38 -16.70 39.75
CA CYS A 22 -42.16 -17.46 38.51
C CYS A 22 -40.65 -17.45 38.20
N PRO A 23 -39.99 -18.61 38.03
CA PRO A 23 -38.56 -18.66 37.74
C PRO A 23 -38.29 -18.27 36.28
N LEU A 24 -38.22 -16.96 36.00
CA LEU A 24 -37.71 -16.41 34.74
C LEU A 24 -36.18 -16.52 34.64
N HIS A 25 -35.65 -17.70 34.97
CA HIS A 25 -34.31 -18.08 34.56
C HIS A 25 -34.41 -18.54 33.10
N ARG A 26 -34.23 -17.60 32.17
CA ARG A 26 -34.04 -17.93 30.75
C ARG A 26 -32.70 -18.65 30.63
N GLN A 27 -32.69 -19.97 30.74
CA GLN A 27 -31.57 -20.76 30.26
C GLN A 27 -31.42 -20.48 28.76
N ASP A 28 -30.25 -19.97 28.38
CA ASP A 28 -29.87 -19.80 26.99
C ASP A 28 -29.78 -21.18 26.33
N THR A 29 -30.91 -21.61 25.77
CA THR A 29 -31.12 -22.92 25.15
C THR A 29 -30.59 -22.91 23.71
N VAL A 30 -29.37 -22.37 23.56
CA VAL A 30 -28.50 -22.72 22.44
C VAL A 30 -28.22 -24.22 22.61
N ALA A 31 -28.90 -25.04 21.81
CA ALA A 31 -28.66 -26.48 21.80
C ALA A 31 -27.17 -26.74 21.60
N ASN A 32 -26.62 -27.76 22.27
CA ASN A 32 -25.20 -28.09 22.20
C ASN A 32 -24.86 -28.69 20.82
N LEU A 33 -24.71 -27.81 19.83
CA LEU A 33 -24.40 -28.16 18.45
C LEU A 33 -22.99 -28.77 18.38
N SER A 34 -22.85 -29.87 17.64
CA SER A 34 -21.53 -30.43 17.33
C SER A 34 -20.70 -29.42 16.53
N SER A 35 -19.40 -29.34 16.81
CA SER A 35 -18.44 -28.37 16.23
C SER A 35 -18.25 -28.42 14.70
N GLY A 36 -18.97 -29.31 14.00
CA GLY A 36 -18.72 -29.65 12.60
C GLY A 36 -17.51 -30.57 12.41
N PRO A 37 -17.23 -31.00 11.17
CA PRO A 37 -15.97 -31.65 10.82
C PRO A 37 -14.83 -30.64 10.79
N GLU A 38 -13.61 -31.10 11.11
CA GLU A 38 -12.39 -30.30 10.96
C GLU A 38 -12.13 -29.99 9.47
N PRO A 39 -11.77 -28.74 9.10
CA PRO A 39 -11.54 -28.37 7.70
C PRO A 39 -10.24 -29.01 7.16
N PRO A 40 -10.22 -29.51 5.92
CA PRO A 40 -9.03 -30.16 5.35
C PRO A 40 -7.93 -29.15 5.00
N PHE A 41 -6.68 -29.51 5.31
CA PHE A 41 -5.48 -28.76 4.90
C PHE A 41 -4.81 -29.43 3.70
N PHE A 42 -5.01 -28.89 2.51
CA PHE A 42 -4.41 -29.38 1.27
C PHE A 42 -2.93 -28.96 1.16
N LYS A 43 -2.03 -29.93 0.95
CA LYS A 43 -0.59 -29.70 0.78
C LYS A 43 -0.20 -29.55 -0.69
N ASP A 44 -0.84 -30.33 -1.56
CA ASP A 44 -0.57 -30.37 -3.00
C ASP A 44 -1.34 -29.27 -3.73
N LEU A 45 -0.79 -28.05 -3.68
CA LEU A 45 -1.35 -26.87 -4.34
C LEU A 45 -1.03 -26.84 -5.83
N MET A 46 -1.88 -26.19 -6.64
CA MET A 46 -1.68 -26.08 -8.08
C MET A 46 -0.38 -25.33 -8.43
N THR A 47 0.41 -25.88 -9.36
CA THR A 47 1.62 -25.23 -9.87
C THR A 47 1.28 -24.00 -10.71
N PRO A 48 1.88 -22.81 -10.47
CA PRO A 48 1.61 -21.61 -11.26
C PRO A 48 2.18 -21.72 -12.68
N LEU A 49 1.32 -21.60 -13.69
CA LEU A 49 1.68 -21.69 -15.11
C LEU A 49 2.24 -20.37 -15.70
N ILE A 50 2.39 -19.32 -14.90
CA ILE A 50 2.88 -18.00 -15.35
C ILE A 50 4.42 -18.00 -15.32
N PRO A 51 5.12 -17.89 -16.46
CA PRO A 51 6.57 -17.97 -16.50
C PRO A 51 7.24 -16.72 -15.91
N ASN A 52 8.20 -16.94 -14.99
CA ASN A 52 9.04 -15.88 -14.43
C ASN A 52 9.93 -15.27 -15.53
N THR A 53 9.51 -14.11 -16.04
CA THR A 53 10.21 -13.35 -17.08
C THR A 53 11.43 -12.63 -16.48
N VAL A 54 12.44 -12.33 -17.30
CA VAL A 54 13.56 -11.43 -16.93
C VAL A 54 13.19 -10.02 -17.39
N ASP A 55 13.20 -9.05 -16.49
CA ASP A 55 12.91 -7.65 -16.82
C ASP A 55 14.06 -7.06 -17.66
N ARG A 56 13.75 -6.12 -18.56
CA ARG A 56 14.73 -5.42 -19.42
C ARG A 56 14.42 -3.94 -19.53
N ALA A 57 15.44 -3.10 -19.35
CA ALA A 57 15.40 -1.70 -19.75
C ALA A 57 15.66 -1.57 -21.26
N PRO A 58 15.04 -0.59 -21.96
CA PRO A 58 15.39 -0.26 -23.35
C PRO A 58 16.88 0.05 -23.54
N VAL A 59 17.39 -0.17 -24.75
CA VAL A 59 18.81 0.07 -25.08
C VAL A 59 19.18 1.53 -24.84
N GLY A 60 20.22 1.78 -24.05
CA GLY A 60 20.66 3.12 -23.66
C GLY A 60 19.96 3.71 -22.44
N THR A 61 19.09 2.95 -21.76
CA THR A 61 18.39 3.38 -20.53
C THR A 61 18.58 2.39 -19.38
N THR A 62 18.25 2.81 -18.16
CA THR A 62 18.22 1.99 -16.95
C THR A 62 16.81 1.94 -16.33
N PHE A 63 16.59 1.06 -15.35
CA PHE A 63 15.31 1.00 -14.63
C PHE A 63 15.16 2.24 -13.75
N GLY A 64 14.01 2.93 -13.84
CA GLY A 64 13.81 4.21 -13.19
C GLY A 64 14.22 5.44 -14.02
N ASP A 65 14.68 5.27 -15.26
CA ASP A 65 14.83 6.39 -16.20
C ASP A 65 13.45 6.94 -16.58
N VAL A 66 13.36 8.27 -16.78
CA VAL A 66 12.13 8.96 -17.18
C VAL A 66 11.93 8.82 -18.69
N LEU A 67 10.78 8.27 -19.11
CA LEU A 67 10.33 8.17 -20.50
C LEU A 67 9.42 9.34 -20.90
N GLN A 68 8.64 9.85 -19.95
CA GLN A 68 7.73 10.99 -20.11
C GLN A 68 7.82 11.82 -18.81
N PRO A 69 8.43 13.02 -18.84
CA PRO A 69 8.54 13.87 -17.67
C PRO A 69 7.20 14.55 -17.34
N ALA A 70 7.10 15.05 -16.11
CA ALA A 70 6.07 16.02 -15.75
C ALA A 70 6.19 17.31 -16.58
N ASN A 71 5.08 17.99 -16.85
CA ASN A 71 5.11 19.39 -17.29
C ASN A 71 5.80 20.27 -16.23
N PRO A 72 6.44 21.40 -16.59
CA PRO A 72 7.15 22.24 -15.63
C PRO A 72 6.27 22.85 -14.52
N GLN A 73 4.98 23.05 -14.79
CA GLN A 73 4.03 23.65 -13.85
C GLN A 73 2.63 23.03 -14.02
N TYR A 74 1.91 22.92 -12.92
CA TYR A 74 0.51 22.48 -12.82
C TYR A 74 -0.27 23.35 -11.83
N ARG A 75 -1.60 23.20 -11.86
CA ARG A 75 -2.54 23.81 -10.90
C ARG A 75 -3.12 22.80 -9.94
N VAL A 76 -3.64 23.28 -8.82
CA VAL A 76 -4.53 22.49 -7.97
C VAL A 76 -5.76 22.01 -8.79
N GLY A 77 -6.19 20.78 -8.58
CA GLY A 77 -7.21 20.10 -9.37
C GLY A 77 -6.71 19.40 -10.64
N GLU A 78 -5.49 19.69 -11.12
CA GLU A 78 -4.89 19.01 -12.29
C GLU A 78 -4.23 17.67 -11.93
N VAL A 79 -3.86 16.89 -12.96
CA VAL A 79 -3.20 15.59 -12.80
C VAL A 79 -1.79 15.66 -13.36
N VAL A 80 -0.81 15.45 -12.50
CA VAL A 80 0.58 15.22 -12.89
C VAL A 80 0.71 13.78 -13.35
N GLU A 81 1.30 13.55 -14.53
CA GLU A 81 1.64 12.22 -15.03
C GLU A 81 3.14 12.13 -15.33
N VAL A 82 3.78 11.03 -14.91
CA VAL A 82 5.18 10.74 -15.21
C VAL A 82 5.32 9.25 -15.53
N THR A 83 5.91 8.93 -16.68
CA THR A 83 6.17 7.53 -17.10
C THR A 83 7.65 7.21 -17.04
N PHE A 84 8.00 6.06 -16.45
CA PHE A 84 9.35 5.57 -16.22
C PHE A 84 9.59 4.21 -16.89
N VAL A 85 10.86 3.86 -17.11
CA VAL A 85 11.29 2.49 -17.41
C VAL A 85 11.00 1.60 -16.20
N GLY A 86 10.05 0.69 -16.34
CA GLY A 86 9.51 -0.14 -15.27
C GLY A 86 10.06 -1.57 -15.25
N ALA A 87 9.89 -2.23 -14.10
CA ALA A 87 10.03 -3.67 -13.92
C ALA A 87 8.76 -4.25 -13.26
N ASN A 88 8.58 -5.57 -13.33
CA ASN A 88 7.37 -6.23 -12.82
C ASN A 88 7.16 -6.01 -11.31
N PRO A 89 6.04 -5.41 -10.87
CA PRO A 89 5.77 -5.11 -9.45
C PRO A 89 5.79 -6.34 -8.53
N LYS A 90 5.54 -7.55 -9.06
CA LYS A 90 5.65 -8.81 -8.32
C LYS A 90 7.01 -8.98 -7.62
N ASN A 91 8.08 -8.50 -8.26
CA ASN A 91 9.44 -8.57 -7.71
C ASN A 91 9.56 -7.82 -6.36
N SER A 92 8.82 -6.72 -6.18
CA SER A 92 8.75 -5.97 -4.92
C SER A 92 7.86 -6.65 -3.87
N ALA A 93 6.85 -7.42 -4.27
CA ALA A 93 6.06 -8.21 -3.32
C ALA A 93 6.85 -9.41 -2.76
N GLU A 94 7.78 -9.96 -3.56
CA GLU A 94 8.74 -10.97 -3.11
C GLU A 94 9.83 -10.37 -2.18
N ASN A 95 10.27 -9.13 -2.44
CA ASN A 95 11.28 -8.44 -1.63
C ASN A 95 10.69 -7.37 -0.69
N ARG A 96 10.39 -7.76 0.57
CA ARG A 96 9.70 -6.96 1.61
C ARG A 96 10.45 -5.71 2.13
N THR A 97 11.43 -5.19 1.40
CA THR A 97 12.32 -4.09 1.81
C THR A 97 11.76 -2.70 1.54
N HIS A 98 10.92 -2.53 0.52
CA HIS A 98 10.31 -1.24 0.16
C HIS A 98 8.83 -1.20 0.52
N GLN A 99 8.40 -0.09 1.13
CA GLN A 99 7.04 0.11 1.66
C GLN A 99 6.09 0.84 0.69
N THR A 100 6.60 1.36 -0.43
CA THR A 100 5.83 2.08 -1.45
C THR A 100 6.51 1.93 -2.81
N PHE A 101 5.73 1.90 -3.89
CA PHE A 101 6.20 2.03 -5.27
C PHE A 101 6.49 3.48 -5.67
N LEU A 102 5.98 4.49 -4.95
CA LEU A 102 6.14 5.91 -5.31
C LEU A 102 6.22 6.86 -4.12
N THR A 103 6.80 8.03 -4.34
CA THR A 103 6.60 9.20 -3.47
C THR A 103 6.29 10.44 -4.30
N VAL A 104 5.36 11.26 -3.78
CA VAL A 104 5.23 12.67 -4.14
C VAL A 104 5.90 13.45 -3.02
N GLU A 105 6.92 14.24 -3.35
CA GLU A 105 7.72 14.99 -2.39
C GLU A 105 7.68 16.48 -2.70
N LYS A 106 7.50 17.32 -1.68
CA LYS A 106 7.59 18.79 -1.75
C LYS A 106 8.98 19.25 -1.32
N TYR A 107 9.53 20.28 -1.97
CA TYR A 107 10.77 20.92 -1.52
C TYR A 107 10.47 21.98 -0.44
N GLU A 108 11.16 21.88 0.70
CA GLU A 108 11.09 22.87 1.79
C GLU A 108 12.37 23.70 1.81
N ALA A 109 12.30 24.90 1.22
CA ALA A 109 13.45 25.77 0.97
C ALA A 109 14.15 26.28 2.25
N THR A 110 13.46 26.28 3.40
CA THR A 110 14.01 26.71 4.70
C THR A 110 15.01 25.69 5.29
N SER A 111 14.85 24.41 4.96
CA SER A 111 15.75 23.32 5.36
C SER A 111 16.55 22.73 4.19
N ALA A 112 16.28 23.18 2.96
CA ALA A 112 16.82 22.64 1.70
C ALA A 112 16.58 21.13 1.53
N THR A 113 15.48 20.60 2.08
CA THR A 113 15.14 19.17 2.07
C THR A 113 13.88 18.87 1.26
N TRP A 114 13.75 17.61 0.85
CA TRP A 114 12.53 17.07 0.26
C TRP A 114 11.71 16.36 1.34
N LYS A 115 10.42 16.64 1.40
CA LYS A 115 9.47 16.08 2.35
C LYS A 115 8.42 15.25 1.61
N ILE A 116 8.26 13.99 1.98
CA ILE A 116 7.19 13.13 1.43
C ILE A 116 5.84 13.69 1.85
N MET A 117 4.96 13.89 0.87
CA MET A 117 3.59 14.39 1.04
C MET A 117 2.56 13.29 0.74
N HIS A 118 2.80 12.47 -0.31
CA HIS A 118 1.97 11.32 -0.65
C HIS A 118 2.84 10.10 -1.02
N ASN A 119 2.26 8.91 -0.88
CA ASN A 119 2.81 7.60 -1.29
C ASN A 119 1.76 6.83 -2.12
N ASP A 120 2.01 5.56 -2.45
CA ASP A 120 1.06 4.71 -3.21
C ASP A 120 -0.20 4.30 -2.42
N ALA A 121 -0.22 4.47 -1.09
CA ALA A 121 -1.39 4.29 -0.25
C ALA A 121 -2.27 5.56 -0.13
N SER A 122 -1.91 6.65 -0.81
CA SER A 122 -2.63 7.93 -0.79
C SER A 122 -3.67 8.00 -1.93
N TRP A 123 -4.91 8.41 -1.65
CA TRP A 123 -6.01 8.41 -2.64
C TRP A 123 -5.77 9.34 -3.85
N GLU A 124 -4.90 10.32 -3.68
CA GLU A 124 -4.49 11.28 -4.70
C GLU A 124 -3.55 10.66 -5.74
N THR A 125 -2.86 9.57 -5.42
CA THR A 125 -1.86 8.95 -6.30
C THR A 125 -2.42 7.72 -7.00
N ARG A 126 -1.79 7.34 -8.12
CA ARG A 126 -2.10 6.10 -8.86
C ARG A 126 -0.81 5.53 -9.44
N PHE A 127 -0.67 4.21 -9.38
CA PHE A 127 0.44 3.46 -9.96
C PHE A 127 -0.09 2.50 -11.03
N TYR A 128 0.31 2.72 -12.28
CA TYR A 128 -0.02 1.85 -13.41
C TYR A 128 1.24 1.15 -13.90
N TRP A 129 1.17 -0.16 -14.08
CA TRP A 129 2.22 -0.94 -14.71
C TRP A 129 1.74 -1.53 -16.04
N HIS A 130 2.45 -1.21 -17.12
CA HIS A 130 2.12 -1.67 -18.46
C HIS A 130 3.20 -2.65 -18.98
N LYS A 131 2.80 -3.90 -19.23
CA LYS A 131 3.71 -4.93 -19.75
C LYS A 131 4.04 -4.69 -21.23
N GLY A 132 5.32 -4.56 -21.54
CA GLY A 132 5.84 -4.53 -22.92
C GLY A 132 6.27 -5.92 -23.42
N LEU A 133 6.92 -5.92 -24.59
CA LEU A 133 7.47 -7.13 -25.21
C LEU A 133 8.87 -7.46 -24.66
N LEU A 134 9.24 -8.75 -24.70
CA LEU A 134 10.60 -9.25 -24.42
C LEU A 134 11.19 -8.89 -23.03
N GLY A 135 10.34 -8.58 -22.04
CA GLY A 135 10.74 -8.21 -20.68
C GLY A 135 10.76 -6.72 -20.38
N HIS A 136 10.50 -5.86 -21.37
CA HIS A 136 10.30 -4.43 -21.12
C HIS A 136 8.96 -4.17 -20.43
N SER A 137 8.88 -3.10 -19.64
CA SER A 137 7.62 -2.58 -19.13
C SER A 137 7.75 -1.10 -18.77
N ASN A 138 6.61 -0.42 -18.67
CA ASN A 138 6.53 0.98 -18.24
C ASN A 138 5.84 1.04 -16.88
N ALA A 139 6.28 1.99 -16.04
CA ALA A 139 5.59 2.36 -14.82
C ALA A 139 5.12 3.82 -14.96
N THR A 140 3.82 4.06 -14.95
CA THR A 140 3.22 5.40 -15.03
C THR A 140 2.65 5.74 -13.66
N ILE A 141 3.10 6.86 -13.10
CA ILE A 141 2.60 7.41 -11.84
C ILE A 141 1.78 8.64 -12.16
N GLN A 142 0.56 8.69 -11.61
CA GLN A 142 -0.25 9.90 -11.59
C GLN A 142 -0.37 10.44 -10.17
N TRP A 143 -0.36 11.77 -10.03
CA TRP A 143 -0.78 12.48 -8.84
C TRP A 143 -1.88 13.48 -9.21
N HIS A 144 -3.09 13.25 -8.72
CA HIS A 144 -4.22 14.17 -8.80
C HIS A 144 -4.02 15.22 -7.70
N ILE A 145 -3.62 16.43 -8.06
CA ILE A 145 -3.30 17.49 -7.11
C ILE A 145 -4.61 17.92 -6.41
N PRO A 146 -4.78 17.71 -5.09
CA PRO A 146 -6.00 18.12 -4.40
C PRO A 146 -6.10 19.65 -4.32
N ASP A 147 -7.32 20.18 -4.22
CA ASP A 147 -7.58 21.63 -4.07
C ASP A 147 -6.91 22.24 -2.81
N THR A 148 -6.56 21.38 -1.84
CA THR A 148 -5.85 21.74 -0.61
C THR A 148 -4.32 21.68 -0.72
N ALA A 149 -3.75 21.37 -1.89
CA ALA A 149 -2.31 21.33 -2.07
C ALA A 149 -1.69 22.73 -1.96
N GLN A 150 -0.54 22.82 -1.28
CA GLN A 150 0.21 24.07 -1.16
C GLN A 150 1.00 24.35 -2.44
N PRO A 151 1.07 25.61 -2.91
CA PRO A 151 2.01 26.00 -3.96
C PRO A 151 3.47 25.69 -3.59
N GLY A 152 4.30 25.53 -4.63
CA GLY A 152 5.74 25.30 -4.52
C GLY A 152 6.23 24.17 -5.43
N THR A 153 7.52 23.85 -5.33
CA THR A 153 8.16 22.81 -6.14
C THR A 153 7.96 21.42 -5.55
N TYR A 154 7.53 20.49 -6.39
CA TYR A 154 7.30 19.08 -6.10
C TYR A 154 8.18 18.19 -6.98
N ARG A 155 8.30 16.92 -6.61
CA ARG A 155 8.84 15.86 -7.47
C ARG A 155 8.11 14.54 -7.27
N ILE A 156 8.07 13.73 -8.32
CA ILE A 156 7.66 12.33 -8.26
C ILE A 156 8.91 11.44 -8.32
N ARG A 157 8.92 10.39 -7.49
CA ARG A 157 9.91 9.30 -7.52
C ARG A 157 9.20 7.96 -7.67
N TYR A 158 9.83 7.04 -8.40
CA TYR A 158 9.43 5.64 -8.56
C TYR A 158 10.47 4.73 -7.91
N PHE A 159 9.99 3.71 -7.19
CA PHE A 159 10.81 2.68 -6.54
C PHE A 159 10.37 1.30 -7.04
N GLY A 160 11.33 0.43 -7.33
CA GLY A 160 11.01 -0.87 -7.91
C GLY A 160 12.12 -1.89 -7.75
N HIS A 161 11.82 -3.10 -8.22
CA HIS A 161 12.76 -4.20 -8.26
C HIS A 161 12.75 -4.88 -9.63
N ASN A 162 13.93 -5.08 -10.22
CA ASN A 162 14.07 -5.81 -11.48
C ASN A 162 14.64 -7.22 -11.24
N ARG A 163 14.07 -8.22 -11.93
CA ARG A 163 14.54 -9.61 -11.90
C ARG A 163 15.56 -9.82 -13.01
N LYS A 164 16.84 -9.90 -12.62
CA LYS A 164 17.96 -10.24 -13.51
C LYS A 164 18.26 -11.74 -13.42
N GLN A 165 18.58 -12.37 -14.55
CA GLN A 165 19.09 -13.74 -14.59
C GLN A 165 20.14 -13.88 -15.71
N ASP A 166 21.39 -14.09 -15.34
CA ASP A 166 22.48 -14.39 -16.29
C ASP A 166 22.46 -15.88 -16.67
N PHE A 167 23.11 -16.23 -17.78
CA PHE A 167 23.28 -17.63 -18.19
C PHE A 167 23.96 -18.47 -17.09
N LEU A 168 23.40 -19.65 -16.80
CA LEU A 168 23.80 -20.58 -15.74
C LEU A 168 23.78 -20.05 -14.29
N LYS A 169 23.28 -18.83 -14.03
CA LYS A 169 23.14 -18.30 -12.66
C LYS A 169 21.70 -18.39 -12.15
N PRO A 170 21.50 -18.49 -10.82
CA PRO A 170 20.21 -18.19 -10.19
C PRO A 170 19.74 -16.78 -10.57
N ALA A 171 18.42 -16.57 -10.59
CA ALA A 171 17.87 -15.23 -10.73
C ALA A 171 18.08 -14.42 -9.45
N VAL A 172 18.35 -13.14 -9.62
CA VAL A 172 18.49 -12.16 -8.54
C VAL A 172 17.48 -11.03 -8.72
N ILE A 173 16.95 -10.54 -7.61
CA ILE A 173 16.06 -9.38 -7.57
C ILE A 173 16.89 -8.21 -7.06
N LEU A 174 16.94 -7.12 -7.83
CA LEU A 174 17.74 -5.93 -7.52
C LEU A 174 16.82 -4.72 -7.38
N SER A 175 17.02 -3.92 -6.34
CA SER A 175 16.27 -2.67 -6.09
C SER A 175 16.82 -1.53 -6.94
N PHE A 176 15.94 -0.64 -7.39
CA PHE A 176 16.29 0.63 -8.03
C PHE A 176 15.34 1.75 -7.60
N GLU A 177 15.81 2.99 -7.75
CA GLU A 177 15.03 4.22 -7.57
C GLU A 177 15.18 5.11 -8.80
N SER A 178 14.14 5.89 -9.11
CA SER A 178 14.12 6.70 -10.32
C SER A 178 14.95 7.98 -10.22
N THR A 179 15.36 8.48 -11.39
CA THR A 179 15.68 9.91 -11.52
C THR A 179 14.41 10.71 -11.16
N PRO A 180 14.47 11.75 -10.32
CA PRO A 180 13.29 12.53 -9.95
C PRO A 180 12.82 13.43 -11.11
N SER A 181 11.51 13.51 -11.32
CA SER A 181 10.91 14.52 -12.21
C SER A 181 10.32 15.65 -11.36
N THR A 182 10.85 16.87 -11.50
CA THR A 182 10.50 18.07 -10.72
C THR A 182 9.57 19.01 -11.49
N PHE A 183 8.60 19.60 -10.79
CA PHE A 183 7.60 20.53 -11.35
C PHE A 183 7.04 21.44 -10.26
N ASP A 184 6.49 22.60 -10.62
CA ASP A 184 5.83 23.51 -9.67
C ASP A 184 4.31 23.32 -9.64
N VAL A 185 3.70 23.55 -8.48
CA VAL A 185 2.23 23.64 -8.29
C VAL A 185 1.85 25.07 -7.92
N VAL A 186 0.77 25.59 -8.52
CA VAL A 186 0.22 26.93 -8.24
C VAL A 186 -1.30 26.89 -8.01
N THR A 187 -1.84 27.86 -7.26
CA THR A 187 -3.28 27.96 -6.96
C THR A 187 -4.06 28.83 -7.94
N THR A 188 -3.42 29.79 -8.61
CA THR A 188 -4.05 30.66 -9.62
C THR A 188 -3.14 30.87 -10.83
N TRP A 189 -3.71 31.50 -11.87
CA TRP A 189 -2.91 32.27 -12.83
C TRP A 189 -2.76 33.72 -12.31
#